data_AF-A0A2H0G0E4-F1
#
_entry.id   AF-A0A2H0G0E4-F1
#
_cell.length_a   1.000
_cell.length_b   1.000
_cell.length_c   1.000
_cell.angle_alpha   90.00
_cell.angle_beta   90.00
_cell.angle_gamma   90.00
#
_symmetry.space_group_name_H-M   'P 1'
#
loop_
_entity.id
_entity.type
_entity.pdbx_description
1 polymer ?
#
loop_
_entity_poly.entity_id
_entity_poly.type
_entity_poly.pdbx_seq_one_letter_code
_entity_poly.pdbx_strand_id
1 'polypeptide(L)'
;MKENTDIAKILLSFVGSNDAGRLLENSKGEGAIVTALKNETFDEVILLWNENNYSKPTYSDIVKYLKREIKQLGLARKIVEHKMDITDVTNHNQIYTSLKSYVDKFPKNDNIKYTASITSGTPAMQVCWILLGESGEFSEEYPLRLIQVKDPKFGKSKNLEVELGTALPKIISLKEEVENLKKDLVPTATINIGRGELS
;
A
#
# COMPACT_ATOMS: atom_id res chain seq x y z
N MET A 1 16.54 -3.04 -29.28
CA MET A 1 15.30 -3.29 -28.52
C MET A 1 15.27 -2.31 -27.37
N LYS A 2 14.26 -1.44 -27.28
CA LYS A 2 14.05 -0.64 -26.06
C LYS A 2 13.36 -1.58 -25.06
N GLU A 3 14.01 -1.87 -23.93
CA GLU A 3 13.31 -2.47 -22.80
C GLU A 3 12.17 -1.52 -22.43
N ASN A 4 10.94 -2.02 -22.48
CA ASN A 4 9.78 -1.23 -22.09
C ASN A 4 9.72 -1.24 -20.56
N THR A 5 10.43 -0.29 -19.95
CA THR A 5 10.59 -0.08 -18.50
C THR A 5 9.39 0.61 -17.89
N ASP A 6 8.17 0.13 -18.17
CA ASP A 6 6.98 0.65 -17.50
C ASP A 6 6.85 -0.01 -16.12
N ILE A 7 7.12 0.78 -15.07
CA ILE A 7 6.91 0.38 -13.68
C ILE A 7 5.41 0.18 -13.43
N ALA A 8 5.01 -1.03 -13.06
CA ALA A 8 3.61 -1.37 -12.81
C ALA A 8 3.10 -0.68 -11.53
N LYS A 9 1.92 -0.06 -11.60
CA LYS A 9 1.29 0.61 -10.45
C LYS A 9 0.15 -0.22 -9.88
N ILE A 10 0.26 -0.59 -8.61
CA ILE A 10 -0.72 -1.44 -7.92
C ILE A 10 -1.36 -0.68 -6.77
N LEU A 11 -2.69 -0.55 -6.79
CA LEU A 11 -3.49 -0.02 -5.69
C LEU A 11 -3.94 -1.15 -4.77
N LEU A 12 -3.68 -1.04 -3.48
CA LEU A 12 -4.27 -1.89 -2.44
C LEU A 12 -5.30 -1.09 -1.66
N SER A 13 -6.44 -1.70 -1.34
CA SER A 13 -7.41 -1.07 -0.44
C SER A 13 -8.27 -2.09 0.27
N PHE A 14 -8.58 -1.82 1.54
CA PHE A 14 -9.66 -2.51 2.22
C PHE A 14 -10.99 -2.06 1.64
N VAL A 15 -11.93 -2.99 1.48
CA VAL A 15 -13.30 -2.66 1.07
C VAL A 15 -14.09 -2.25 2.31
N GLY A 16 -14.61 -1.03 2.30
CA GLY A 16 -15.47 -0.50 3.35
C GLY A 16 -16.91 -0.31 2.91
N SER A 17 -17.79 0.01 3.87
CA SER A 17 -19.21 0.22 3.59
C SER A 17 -19.45 1.42 2.68
N ASN A 18 -18.57 2.42 2.72
CA ASN A 18 -18.62 3.59 1.85
C ASN A 18 -18.35 3.25 0.38
N ASP A 19 -17.71 2.12 0.09
CA ASP A 19 -17.45 1.66 -1.27
C ASP A 19 -18.66 1.00 -1.94
N ALA A 20 -19.75 0.79 -1.19
CA ALA A 20 -21.00 0.30 -1.73
C ALA A 20 -21.57 1.22 -2.83
N GLY A 21 -21.17 2.50 -2.86
CA GLY A 21 -21.52 3.43 -3.92
C GLY A 21 -23.02 3.40 -4.22
N ARG A 22 -23.38 3.12 -5.48
CA ARG A 22 -24.78 3.08 -5.94
C ARG A 22 -25.61 1.92 -5.37
N LEU A 23 -25.02 0.96 -4.65
CA LEU A 23 -25.78 -0.07 -3.93
C LEU A 23 -26.58 0.50 -2.75
N LEU A 24 -26.20 1.68 -2.23
CA LEU A 24 -26.95 2.36 -1.19
C LEU A 24 -27.93 3.34 -1.84
N GLU A 25 -29.22 3.18 -1.53
CA GLU A 25 -30.33 3.96 -2.13
C GLU A 25 -30.17 5.49 -2.02
N ASN A 26 -29.38 5.96 -1.04
CA ASN A 26 -29.11 7.38 -0.78
C ASN A 26 -27.65 7.80 -1.02
N SER A 27 -26.83 6.97 -1.65
CA SER A 27 -25.45 7.33 -1.94
C SER A 27 -25.38 8.39 -3.03
N LYS A 28 -24.74 9.51 -2.72
CA LYS A 28 -24.36 10.55 -3.69
C LYS A 28 -22.97 10.33 -4.30
N GLY A 29 -22.26 9.26 -3.91
CA GLY A 29 -20.87 9.01 -4.29
C GLY A 29 -20.66 7.63 -4.92
N GLU A 30 -19.55 7.48 -5.63
CA GLU A 30 -19.20 6.22 -6.32
C GLU A 30 -18.42 5.24 -5.43
N GLY A 31 -18.08 5.66 -4.21
CA GLY A 31 -17.20 4.95 -3.29
C GLY A 31 -15.78 5.50 -3.30
N ALA A 32 -15.03 5.29 -2.22
CA ALA A 32 -13.70 5.84 -2.08
C ALA A 32 -12.71 5.15 -3.03
N ILE A 33 -12.81 3.84 -3.22
CA ILE A 33 -11.94 3.08 -4.13
C ILE A 33 -12.13 3.52 -5.59
N VAL A 34 -13.38 3.63 -6.06
CA VAL A 34 -13.67 4.09 -7.43
C VAL A 34 -13.17 5.53 -7.62
N THR A 35 -13.39 6.38 -6.62
CA THR A 35 -12.91 7.76 -6.65
C THR A 35 -11.38 7.82 -6.71
N ALA A 36 -10.67 6.98 -5.95
CA ALA A 36 -9.22 6.89 -5.97
C ALA A 36 -8.69 6.56 -7.38
N LEU A 37 -9.31 5.58 -8.03
CA LEU A 37 -8.96 5.11 -9.37
C LEU A 37 -9.30 6.13 -10.48
N LYS A 38 -10.26 7.03 -10.23
CA LYS A 38 -10.54 8.15 -11.14
C LYS A 38 -9.53 9.28 -11.03
N ASN A 39 -8.95 9.46 -9.84
CA ASN A 39 -7.96 10.50 -9.58
C ASN A 39 -6.56 10.12 -10.06
N GLU A 40 -6.26 8.83 -10.16
CA GLU A 40 -4.94 8.32 -10.56
C GLU A 40 -5.06 6.95 -11.24
N THR A 41 -4.26 6.72 -12.29
CA THR A 41 -4.27 5.47 -13.06
C THR A 41 -3.42 4.39 -12.40
N PHE A 42 -3.98 3.18 -12.31
CA PHE A 42 -3.30 1.98 -11.82
C PHE A 42 -3.44 0.83 -12.82
N ASP A 43 -2.42 -0.02 -12.92
CA ASP A 43 -2.45 -1.23 -13.74
C ASP A 43 -3.28 -2.32 -13.05
N GLU A 44 -3.12 -2.44 -11.74
CA GLU A 44 -3.80 -3.44 -10.92
C GLU A 44 -4.42 -2.81 -9.67
N VAL A 45 -5.58 -3.33 -9.27
CA VAL A 45 -6.20 -3.04 -7.98
C VAL A 45 -6.46 -4.32 -7.21
N ILE A 46 -6.03 -4.34 -5.95
CA ILE A 46 -6.20 -5.45 -5.02
C ILE A 46 -7.19 -5.04 -3.93
N LEU A 47 -8.34 -5.69 -3.92
CA LEU A 47 -9.45 -5.47 -2.99
C LEU A 47 -9.32 -6.43 -1.81
N LEU A 48 -8.96 -5.92 -0.64
CA LEU A 48 -8.92 -6.68 0.60
C LEU A 48 -10.27 -6.58 1.30
N TRP A 49 -10.87 -7.69 1.69
CA TRP A 49 -12.17 -7.66 2.36
C TRP A 49 -12.30 -8.82 3.34
N ASN A 50 -13.15 -8.68 4.34
CA ASN A 50 -13.52 -9.78 5.24
C ASN A 50 -15.04 -9.99 5.17
N GLU A 51 -15.50 -11.18 5.57
CA GLU A 51 -16.95 -11.38 5.66
C GLU A 51 -17.52 -10.61 6.85
N ASN A 52 -18.66 -9.96 6.64
CA ASN A 52 -19.47 -9.44 7.72
C ASN A 52 -20.94 -9.77 7.43
N ASN A 53 -21.54 -10.60 8.27
CA ASN A 53 -22.94 -11.01 8.14
C ASN A 53 -23.92 -9.98 8.72
N TYR A 54 -23.42 -8.91 9.35
CA TYR A 54 -24.24 -7.93 10.08
C TYR A 54 -24.59 -6.68 9.26
N SER A 55 -23.97 -6.47 8.10
CA SER A 55 -24.22 -5.30 7.23
C SER A 55 -24.84 -5.69 5.89
N LYS A 56 -25.88 -4.98 5.46
CA LYS A 56 -26.41 -5.03 4.08
C LYS A 56 -26.14 -3.69 3.38
N PRO A 57 -25.60 -3.68 2.15
CA PRO A 57 -25.06 -4.84 1.40
C PRO A 57 -23.87 -5.50 2.13
N THR A 58 -23.65 -6.80 1.90
CA THR A 58 -22.49 -7.50 2.46
C THR A 58 -21.21 -7.02 1.79
N TYR A 59 -20.04 -7.22 2.43
CA TYR A 59 -18.78 -6.87 1.78
C TYR A 59 -18.52 -7.67 0.50
N SER A 60 -18.97 -8.93 0.43
CA SER A 60 -18.97 -9.71 -0.81
C SER A 60 -19.80 -9.03 -1.92
N ASP A 61 -20.97 -8.47 -1.60
CA ASP A 61 -21.80 -7.74 -2.56
C ASP A 61 -21.11 -6.46 -3.04
N ILE A 62 -20.46 -5.73 -2.12
CA ILE A 62 -19.69 -4.53 -2.44
C ILE A 62 -18.50 -4.87 -3.34
N VAL A 63 -17.77 -5.94 -3.07
CA VAL A 63 -16.64 -6.40 -3.91
C VAL A 63 -17.13 -6.74 -5.33
N LYS A 64 -18.25 -7.47 -5.46
CA LYS A 64 -18.85 -7.78 -6.77
C LYS A 64 -19.25 -6.51 -7.51
N TYR A 65 -19.84 -5.55 -6.82
CA TYR A 65 -20.15 -4.22 -7.37
C TYR A 65 -18.90 -3.50 -7.86
N LEU A 66 -17.86 -3.39 -7.02
CA LEU A 66 -16.60 -2.73 -7.36
C LEU A 66 -15.96 -3.34 -8.60
N LYS A 67 -15.85 -4.67 -8.68
CA LYS A 67 -15.28 -5.36 -9.84
C LYS A 67 -16.03 -5.02 -11.14
N ARG A 68 -17.36 -4.97 -11.07
CA ARG A 68 -18.19 -4.58 -12.21
C ARG A 68 -17.95 -3.12 -12.58
N GLU A 69 -18.01 -2.22 -11.61
CA GLU A 69 -17.90 -0.77 -11.85
C GLU A 69 -16.52 -0.38 -12.39
N ILE A 70 -15.45 -0.89 -11.76
CA ILE A 70 -14.05 -0.65 -12.19
C ILE A 70 -13.83 -1.15 -13.61
N LYS A 71 -14.36 -2.33 -13.96
CA LYS A 71 -14.25 -2.90 -15.30
C LYS A 71 -15.05 -2.09 -16.34
N GLN A 72 -16.29 -1.71 -16.02
CA GLN A 72 -17.14 -0.94 -16.92
C GLN A 72 -16.57 0.46 -17.22
N LEU A 73 -15.93 1.08 -16.23
CA LEU A 73 -15.31 2.39 -16.36
C LEU A 73 -13.86 2.33 -16.89
N GLY A 74 -13.29 1.14 -17.07
CA GLY A 74 -11.91 0.97 -17.55
C GLY A 74 -10.84 1.53 -16.60
N LEU A 75 -11.10 1.49 -15.29
CA LEU A 75 -10.29 2.17 -14.28
C LEU A 75 -9.01 1.43 -13.87
N ALA A 76 -8.94 0.12 -14.12
CA ALA A 76 -7.75 -0.71 -13.92
C ALA A 76 -7.75 -1.87 -14.92
N ARG A 77 -6.56 -2.34 -15.33
CA ARG A 77 -6.42 -3.47 -16.27
C ARG A 77 -6.70 -4.80 -15.58
N LYS A 78 -6.23 -4.94 -14.34
CA LYS A 78 -6.38 -6.16 -13.53
C LYS A 78 -7.04 -5.83 -12.20
N ILE A 79 -7.97 -6.68 -11.78
CA ILE A 79 -8.69 -6.56 -10.52
C ILE A 79 -8.56 -7.89 -9.78
N VAL A 80 -7.94 -7.85 -8.60
CA VAL A 80 -7.77 -9.01 -7.71
C VAL A 80 -8.55 -8.75 -6.43
N GLU A 81 -9.16 -9.80 -5.88
CA GLU A 81 -9.78 -9.74 -4.56
C GLU A 81 -9.10 -10.74 -3.64
N HIS A 82 -8.97 -10.38 -2.37
CA HIS A 82 -8.47 -11.27 -1.34
C HIS A 82 -9.38 -11.18 -0.12
N LYS A 83 -10.04 -12.30 0.19
CA LYS A 83 -10.82 -12.46 1.41
C LYS A 83 -9.87 -12.75 2.57
N MET A 84 -9.81 -11.84 3.52
CA MET A 84 -9.05 -11.96 4.75
C MET A 84 -9.87 -12.63 5.84
N ASP A 85 -9.24 -13.52 6.59
CA ASP A 85 -9.84 -14.20 7.75
C ASP A 85 -9.68 -13.34 9.02
N ILE A 86 -10.38 -12.21 9.04
CA ILE A 86 -10.43 -11.29 10.17
C ILE A 86 -11.77 -11.48 10.88
N THR A 87 -11.71 -12.09 12.07
CA THR A 87 -12.89 -12.34 12.92
C THR A 87 -13.30 -11.10 13.71
N ASP A 88 -12.34 -10.25 14.08
CA ASP A 88 -12.59 -9.00 14.79
C ASP A 88 -11.88 -7.82 14.08
N VAL A 89 -12.69 -6.97 13.43
CA VAL A 89 -12.22 -5.79 12.68
C VAL A 89 -11.76 -4.62 13.57
N THR A 90 -11.78 -4.79 14.89
CA THR A 90 -11.21 -3.87 15.89
C THR A 90 -9.89 -4.39 16.47
N ASN A 91 -9.55 -5.66 16.22
CA ASN A 91 -8.31 -6.28 16.71
C ASN A 91 -7.14 -5.99 15.78
N HIS A 92 -6.36 -4.96 16.13
CA HIS A 92 -5.19 -4.53 15.37
C HIS A 92 -4.14 -5.64 15.17
N ASN A 93 -3.95 -6.55 16.14
CA ASN A 93 -3.00 -7.64 16.00
C ASN A 93 -3.42 -8.61 14.89
N GLN A 94 -4.70 -9.00 14.87
CA GLN A 94 -5.23 -9.89 13.84
C GLN A 94 -5.15 -9.24 12.45
N ILE A 95 -5.57 -7.97 12.35
CA ILE A 95 -5.57 -7.23 11.08
C ILE A 95 -4.13 -7.07 10.57
N TYR A 96 -3.22 -6.58 11.40
CA TYR A 96 -1.84 -6.32 11.00
C TYR A 96 -1.11 -7.60 10.63
N THR A 97 -1.20 -8.67 11.43
CA THR A 97 -0.53 -9.95 11.10
C THR A 97 -1.07 -10.56 9.81
N SER A 98 -2.39 -10.51 9.59
CA SER A 98 -3.00 -11.02 8.35
C SER A 98 -2.59 -10.19 7.14
N LEU A 99 -2.60 -8.86 7.28
CA LEU A 99 -2.21 -7.93 6.23
C LEU A 99 -0.74 -8.11 5.87
N LYS A 100 0.14 -8.15 6.87
CA LYS A 100 1.58 -8.37 6.70
C LYS A 100 1.86 -9.70 6.00
N SER A 101 1.26 -10.80 6.49
CA SER A 101 1.43 -12.12 5.89
C SER A 101 1.00 -12.17 4.42
N TYR A 102 -0.02 -11.40 4.05
CA TYR A 102 -0.46 -11.31 2.67
C TYR A 102 0.52 -10.50 1.80
N VAL A 103 0.95 -9.33 2.28
CA VAL A 103 1.87 -8.43 1.58
C VAL A 103 3.29 -8.99 1.48
N ASP A 104 3.74 -9.79 2.45
CA ASP A 104 5.06 -10.45 2.43
C ASP A 104 5.24 -11.36 1.21
N LYS A 105 4.15 -11.81 0.59
CA LYS A 105 4.17 -12.65 -0.62
C LYS A 105 4.36 -11.84 -1.90
N PHE A 106 4.32 -10.51 -1.82
CA PHE A 106 4.36 -9.66 -2.99
C PHE A 106 5.80 -9.53 -3.51
N PRO A 107 5.98 -9.44 -4.84
CA PRO A 107 7.28 -9.09 -5.40
C PRO A 107 7.65 -7.67 -4.98
N LYS A 108 8.75 -7.55 -4.23
CA LYS A 108 9.34 -6.29 -3.75
C LYS A 108 10.55 -5.90 -4.60
N ASN A 109 10.33 -5.75 -5.92
CA ASN A 109 11.37 -5.38 -6.88
C ASN A 109 11.06 -4.03 -7.52
N ASP A 110 12.06 -3.48 -8.22
CA ASP A 110 12.06 -2.10 -8.71
C ASP A 110 11.11 -1.84 -9.89
N ASN A 111 10.43 -2.88 -10.37
CA ASN A 111 9.48 -2.78 -11.48
C ASN A 111 8.04 -2.57 -11.00
N ILE A 112 7.78 -2.46 -9.68
CA ILE A 112 6.44 -2.39 -9.12
C ILE A 112 6.34 -1.32 -8.03
N LYS A 113 5.36 -0.42 -8.18
CA LYS A 113 4.99 0.59 -7.17
C LYS A 113 3.68 0.22 -6.51
N TYR A 114 3.72 0.03 -5.21
CA TYR A 114 2.54 -0.23 -4.40
C TYR A 114 2.02 1.06 -3.77
N THR A 115 0.71 1.25 -3.83
CA THR A 115 -0.01 2.34 -3.17
C THR A 115 -1.13 1.76 -2.34
N ALA A 116 -1.20 2.06 -1.05
CA ALA A 116 -2.34 1.72 -0.20
C ALA A 116 -3.28 2.92 -0.04
N SER A 117 -4.57 2.72 -0.34
CA SER A 117 -5.60 3.71 0.01
C SER A 117 -6.09 3.48 1.44
N ILE A 118 -5.89 4.49 2.29
CA ILE A 118 -6.28 4.46 3.70
C ILE A 118 -7.67 5.08 3.94
N THR A 119 -8.46 5.29 2.89
CA THR A 119 -9.79 5.94 3.04
C THR A 119 -10.87 4.92 3.39
N SER A 120 -10.76 3.72 2.85
CA SER A 120 -11.72 2.63 3.07
C SER A 120 -11.28 1.68 4.18
N GLY A 121 -12.22 0.88 4.68
CA GLY A 121 -12.03 0.03 5.87
C GLY A 121 -12.36 0.73 7.18
N THR A 122 -12.17 0.02 8.29
CA THR A 122 -12.35 0.56 9.65
C THR A 122 -11.15 1.43 10.05
N PRO A 123 -11.28 2.32 11.06
CA PRO A 123 -10.13 3.07 11.57
C PRO A 123 -8.93 2.17 11.97
N ALA A 124 -9.20 0.99 12.53
CA ALA A 124 -8.15 0.02 12.87
C ALA A 124 -7.40 -0.49 11.62
N MET A 125 -8.13 -0.75 10.52
CA MET A 125 -7.53 -1.11 9.23
C MET A 125 -6.68 0.02 8.64
N GLN A 126 -7.13 1.28 8.76
CA GLN A 126 -6.37 2.45 8.31
C GLN A 126 -5.05 2.58 9.06
N VAL A 127 -5.06 2.37 10.39
CA VAL A 127 -3.84 2.35 11.21
C VAL A 127 -2.90 1.22 10.78
N CYS A 128 -3.43 0.04 10.45
CA CYS A 128 -2.58 -1.08 9.98
C CYS A 128 -1.85 -0.77 8.68
N TRP A 129 -2.45 -0.01 7.75
CA TRP A 129 -1.75 0.47 6.56
C TRP A 129 -0.62 1.42 6.91
N ILE A 130 -0.87 2.36 7.83
CA ILE A 130 0.13 3.30 8.33
C ILE A 130 1.32 2.54 8.94
N LEU A 131 1.06 1.60 9.85
CA LEU A 131 2.10 0.77 10.47
C LEU A 131 2.89 -0.04 9.44
N LEU A 132 2.23 -0.54 8.40
CA LEU A 132 2.90 -1.27 7.32
C LEU A 132 3.76 -0.35 6.46
N GLY A 133 3.28 0.85 6.13
CA GLY A 133 4.05 1.86 5.38
C GLY A 133 5.33 2.24 6.11
N GLU A 134 5.27 2.37 7.44
CA GLU A 134 6.41 2.75 8.28
C GLU A 134 7.31 1.56 8.69
N SER A 135 6.90 0.33 8.43
CA SER A 135 7.65 -0.87 8.88
C SER A 135 8.93 -1.14 8.09
N GLY A 136 9.13 -0.49 6.94
CA GLY A 136 10.26 -0.77 6.03
C GLY A 136 10.13 -2.11 5.30
N GLU A 137 8.94 -2.72 5.28
CA GLU A 137 8.69 -3.99 4.58
C GLU A 137 8.78 -3.86 3.05
N PHE A 138 8.58 -2.67 2.50
CA PHE A 138 8.76 -2.38 1.08
C PHE A 138 10.18 -1.85 0.82
N SER A 139 10.66 -1.93 -0.41
CA SER A 139 12.02 -1.48 -0.73
C SER A 139 12.20 0.01 -0.45
N GLU A 140 13.42 0.44 -0.12
CA GLU A 140 13.71 1.86 0.13
C GLU A 140 13.51 2.72 -1.12
N GLU A 141 13.73 2.15 -2.31
CA GLU A 141 13.49 2.82 -3.59
C GLU A 141 11.99 2.97 -3.91
N TYR A 142 11.18 2.01 -3.46
CA TYR A 142 9.72 1.99 -3.67
C TYR A 142 8.97 1.68 -2.37
N PRO A 143 8.97 2.62 -1.41
CA PRO A 143 8.21 2.45 -0.19
C PRO A 143 6.72 2.35 -0.50
N LEU A 144 5.95 1.76 0.42
CA LEU A 144 4.50 1.73 0.28
C LEU A 144 3.96 3.17 0.36
N ARG A 145 3.47 3.66 -0.78
CA ARG A 145 2.83 4.96 -0.85
C ARG A 145 1.46 4.91 -0.17
N LEU A 146 1.18 5.84 0.72
CA LEU A 146 -0.13 5.95 1.38
C LEU A 146 -0.93 7.09 0.77
N ILE A 147 -2.19 6.83 0.42
CA ILE A 147 -3.10 7.86 -0.08
C ILE A 147 -4.42 7.93 0.67
N GLN A 148 -4.93 9.14 0.81
CA GLN A 148 -6.28 9.45 1.26
C GLN A 148 -7.06 10.14 0.15
N VAL A 149 -8.29 9.69 -0.10
CA VAL A 149 -9.20 10.28 -1.07
C VAL A 149 -9.96 11.40 -0.40
N LYS A 150 -9.79 12.62 -0.90
CA LYS A 150 -10.59 13.76 -0.45
C LYS A 150 -12.02 13.63 -0.98
N ASP A 151 -12.99 13.64 -0.07
CA ASP A 151 -14.42 13.57 -0.42
C ASP A 151 -14.80 14.77 -1.32
N PRO A 152 -15.46 14.53 -2.46
CA PRO A 152 -15.94 15.58 -3.38
C PRO A 152 -16.79 16.66 -2.72
N LYS A 153 -17.43 16.38 -1.58
CA LYS A 153 -18.21 17.37 -0.81
C LYS A 153 -17.36 18.56 -0.34
N PHE A 154 -16.05 18.38 -0.21
CA PHE A 154 -15.12 19.41 0.26
C PHE A 154 -14.21 19.96 -0.86
N GLY A 155 -14.61 19.81 -2.13
CA GLY A 155 -13.94 20.37 -3.30
C GLY A 155 -13.68 19.34 -4.41
N LYS A 156 -12.76 19.66 -5.35
CA LYS A 156 -12.33 18.70 -6.37
C LYS A 156 -11.72 17.48 -5.67
N SER A 157 -12.21 16.28 -6.02
CA SER A 157 -11.62 15.04 -5.50
C SER A 157 -10.18 14.92 -5.97
N LYS A 158 -9.31 14.46 -5.06
CA LYS A 158 -7.90 14.21 -5.32
C LYS A 158 -7.41 13.13 -4.35
N ASN A 159 -6.46 12.33 -4.82
CA ASN A 159 -5.65 11.47 -3.95
C ASN A 159 -4.58 12.34 -3.29
N LEU A 160 -4.69 12.50 -1.97
CA LEU A 160 -3.70 13.17 -1.15
C LEU A 160 -2.73 12.12 -0.63
N GLU A 161 -1.44 12.39 -0.80
CA GLU A 161 -0.40 11.57 -0.20
C GLU A 161 -0.38 11.80 1.30
N VAL A 162 -0.23 10.71 2.05
CA VAL A 162 -0.16 10.75 3.52
C VAL A 162 1.28 10.51 3.90
N GLU A 163 1.97 11.60 4.25
CA GLU A 163 3.31 11.58 4.80
C GLU A 163 3.22 11.68 6.32
N LEU A 164 3.73 10.67 7.03
CA LEU A 164 3.68 10.65 8.49
C LEU A 164 4.83 11.44 9.13
N GLY A 165 5.82 11.86 8.32
CA GLY A 165 6.96 12.67 8.74
C GLY A 165 7.82 12.04 9.86
N THR A 166 7.54 10.78 10.20
CA THR A 166 8.08 10.07 11.35
C THR A 166 8.34 8.64 10.93
N ALA A 167 9.44 8.40 10.21
CA ALA A 167 10.02 7.06 10.22
C ALA A 167 10.13 6.65 11.69
N LEU A 168 9.54 5.51 12.04
CA LEU A 168 9.47 5.07 13.44
C LEU A 168 10.87 5.23 14.06
N PRO A 169 11.06 6.09 15.10
CA PRO A 169 12.39 6.53 15.53
C PRO A 169 13.36 5.39 15.82
N LYS A 170 12.81 4.25 16.25
CA LYS A 170 13.53 3.01 16.52
C LYS A 170 14.18 2.38 15.28
N ILE A 171 13.55 2.48 14.11
CA ILE A 171 14.06 1.92 12.84
C ILE A 171 15.24 2.75 12.33
N ILE A 172 15.17 4.09 12.44
CA ILE A 172 16.28 4.97 12.06
C ILE A 172 17.51 4.68 12.92
N SER A 173 17.34 4.66 14.24
CA SER A 173 18.43 4.39 15.18
C SER A 173 19.11 3.03 14.92
N LEU A 174 18.32 1.99 14.61
CA LEU A 174 18.87 0.66 14.29
C LEU A 174 19.62 0.64 12.95
N LYS A 175 19.12 1.35 11.93
CA LYS A 175 19.83 1.48 10.64
C LYS A 175 21.16 2.21 10.80
N GLU A 176 21.16 3.31 11.54
CA GLU A 176 22.38 4.07 11.84
C GLU A 176 23.40 3.22 12.60
N GLU A 177 22.94 2.43 13.58
CA GLU A 177 23.80 1.51 14.34
C GLU A 177 24.40 0.41 13.44
N VAL A 178 23.59 -0.20 12.56
CA VAL A 178 24.07 -1.19 11.59
C VAL A 178 25.08 -0.60 10.61
N GLU A 179 24.85 0.60 10.09
CA GLU A 179 25.79 1.27 9.19
C GLU A 179 27.10 1.67 9.88
N ASN A 180 27.04 2.03 11.17
CA ASN A 180 28.25 2.27 11.96
C ASN A 180 29.04 0.98 12.20
N LEU A 181 28.37 -0.12 12.55
CA LEU A 181 29.01 -1.43 12.73
C LEU A 181 29.66 -1.95 11.43
N LYS A 182 29.03 -1.73 10.27
CA LYS A 182 29.63 -2.09 8.97
C LYS A 182 30.92 -1.33 8.70
N LYS A 183 31.01 -0.05 9.07
CA LYS A 183 32.24 0.76 8.90
C LYS A 183 33.38 0.24 9.77
N ASP A 184 33.08 -0.22 10.98
CA ASP A 184 34.08 -0.78 11.90
C ASP A 184 34.59 -2.16 11.48
N LEU A 185 33.80 -2.92 10.71
CA LEU A 185 34.13 -4.27 10.25
C LEU A 185 34.90 -4.32 8.92
N VAL A 186 34.98 -3.22 8.16
CA VAL A 186 35.77 -3.16 6.92
C VAL A 186 37.17 -2.64 7.26
N PRO A 187 38.21 -3.50 7.33
CA PRO A 187 39.56 -3.03 7.61
C PRO A 187 40.02 -2.10 6.49
N THR A 188 40.30 -0.85 6.84
CA THR A 188 40.92 0.12 5.93
C THR A 188 42.34 -0.34 5.62
N ALA A 189 42.54 -0.96 4.46
CA ALA A 189 43.87 -1.36 4.01
C ALA A 189 44.61 -0.15 3.43
N THR A 190 45.58 0.37 4.16
CA THR A 190 46.48 1.42 3.65
C THR A 190 47.61 0.77 2.84
N ILE A 191 47.52 0.83 1.51
CA ILE A 191 48.58 0.32 0.62
C ILE A 191 49.64 1.41 0.46
N ASN A 192 50.80 1.22 1.11
CA ASN A 192 51.99 2.05 0.87
C ASN A 192 52.80 1.45 -0.28
N ILE A 193 52.67 2.00 -1.50
CA ILE A 193 53.48 1.61 -2.65
C ILE A 193 54.81 2.40 -2.60
N GLY A 194 55.86 1.76 -2.08
CA GLY A 194 57.23 2.26 -2.23
C GLY A 194 57.75 1.97 -3.64
N ARG A 195 58.27 2.97 -4.35
CA ARG A 195 59.01 2.78 -5.60
C ARG A 195 60.29 1.99 -5.31
N GLY A 196 60.40 0.78 -5.86
CA GLY A 196 61.65 0.06 -5.95
C GLY A 196 62.44 0.51 -7.17
N GLU A 197 63.65 1.02 -6.96
CA GLU A 197 64.64 1.15 -8.03
C GLU A 197 65.34 -0.20 -8.18
N LEU A 198 65.32 -0.73 -9.40
CA LEU A 198 66.07 -1.94 -9.78
C LEU A 198 67.52 -1.51 -10.00
N SER A 199 68.41 -1.95 -9.12
CA SER A 199 69.86 -1.88 -9.30
C SER A 199 70.41 -3.21 -9.79
#